data_AF-A0A933LJB9-F1
#
_entry.id   AF-A0A933LJB9-F1
#
_cell.length_a   1.000
_cell.length_b   1.000
_cell.length_c   1.000
_cell.angle_alpha   90.00
_cell.angle_beta   90.00
_cell.angle_gamma   90.00
#
_symmetry.space_group_name_H-M   'P 1'
#
loop_
_entity.id
_entity.type
_entity.pdbx_description
1 polymer ?
#
loop_
_entity_poly.entity_id
_entity_poly.type
_entity_poly.pdbx_seq_one_letter_code
_entity_poly.pdbx_strand_id
1 'polypeptide(L)'
;MSPITNVLPVERVTEPPRHHFFGYYDKPCWNRSGRYILAQESSFADRDPSGRDPLLIGVIDTQQHNKFIPLAPTLAWNWQQGCLLRWTSHEPEYLFMFNDFRQDHYVCVQWNMGTGRTSTLPWPVYDITADGSRGVTGNFARVNDTRPGYGYACLPDPFGDQLNPRDDRLYGLDLRAGTHRLIFSLADALEVGKIRPDPGHKAWFNHMTYNPSGTRMLAFHRWAPGAAPGQAGFKSRLLTLATDGSRAVALLEGMRGNLRW
;
A
#
# COMPACT_ATOMS: atom_id res chain seq x y z
N MET A 1 29.07 -26.80 -3.60
CA MET A 1 28.05 -26.06 -2.83
C MET A 1 27.60 -26.97 -1.69
N SER A 2 27.79 -26.57 -0.44
CA SER A 2 27.26 -27.35 0.69
C SER A 2 25.74 -27.35 0.62
N PRO A 3 25.04 -28.50 0.76
CA PRO A 3 23.58 -28.53 0.77
C PRO A 3 23.06 -27.70 1.94
N ILE A 4 21.90 -27.05 1.75
CA ILE A 4 21.18 -26.36 2.83
C ILE A 4 20.75 -27.45 3.83
N THR A 5 21.42 -27.51 4.99
CA THR A 5 21.19 -28.53 6.02
C THR A 5 20.15 -28.13 7.08
N ASN A 6 19.71 -26.87 7.08
CA ASN A 6 18.70 -26.37 8.01
C ASN A 6 17.32 -26.39 7.34
N VAL A 7 16.60 -27.49 7.51
CA VAL A 7 15.17 -27.56 7.19
C VAL A 7 14.41 -27.00 8.39
N LEU A 8 13.82 -25.81 8.24
CA LEU A 8 12.87 -25.28 9.23
C LEU A 8 11.53 -26.00 9.06
N PRO A 9 10.81 -26.32 10.15
CA PRO A 9 9.46 -26.86 10.03
C PRO A 9 8.56 -25.84 9.33
N VAL A 10 7.79 -26.31 8.34
CA VAL A 10 6.80 -25.52 7.62
C VAL A 10 5.42 -26.04 8.00
N GLU A 11 4.56 -25.15 8.46
CA GLU A 11 3.18 -25.45 8.83
C GLU A 11 2.21 -24.72 7.90
N ARG A 12 1.17 -25.42 7.46
CA ARG A 12 0.07 -24.84 6.70
C ARG A 12 -0.93 -24.21 7.67
N VAL A 13 -1.29 -22.95 7.43
CA VAL A 13 -2.18 -22.17 8.32
C VAL A 13 -3.55 -21.84 7.71
N THR A 14 -3.85 -22.33 6.50
CA THR A 14 -5.12 -22.10 5.79
C THR A 14 -5.49 -23.29 4.92
N GLU A 15 -6.78 -23.56 4.74
CA GLU A 15 -7.30 -24.70 3.99
C GLU A 15 -7.97 -24.30 2.65
N PRO A 16 -8.09 -25.21 1.66
CA PRO A 16 -8.85 -24.95 0.44
C PRO A 16 -10.36 -24.97 0.74
N PRO A 17 -11.25 -24.54 -0.18
CA PRO A 17 -11.02 -24.22 -1.59
C PRO A 17 -10.65 -22.76 -1.88
N ARG A 18 -10.62 -21.90 -0.87
CA ARG A 18 -10.34 -20.47 -1.04
C ARG A 18 -8.83 -20.18 -1.08
N HIS A 19 -8.49 -19.03 -1.65
CA HIS A 19 -7.11 -18.58 -1.78
C HIS A 19 -6.78 -17.55 -0.72
N HIS A 20 -5.72 -17.79 0.05
CA HIS A 20 -5.33 -16.92 1.15
C HIS A 20 -3.96 -16.30 0.91
N PHE A 21 -3.83 -15.00 1.19
CA PHE A 21 -2.58 -14.26 1.11
C PHE A 21 -2.61 -13.06 2.07
N PHE A 22 -1.45 -12.45 2.32
CA PHE A 22 -1.37 -11.27 3.19
C PHE A 22 -1.21 -9.95 2.42
N GLY A 23 -0.55 -9.96 1.26
CA GLY A 23 -0.25 -8.75 0.48
C GLY A 23 1.20 -8.32 0.67
N TYR A 24 1.44 -7.01 0.82
CA TYR A 24 2.80 -6.46 0.87
C TYR A 24 3.65 -7.02 2.01
N TYR A 25 4.88 -7.39 1.68
CA TYR A 25 5.85 -8.06 2.55
C TYR A 25 6.36 -7.22 3.74
N ASP A 26 6.10 -5.90 3.76
CA ASP A 26 6.63 -4.96 4.76
C ASP A 26 5.61 -4.52 5.80
N LYS A 27 4.38 -5.04 5.74
CA LYS A 27 3.33 -4.76 6.72
C LYS A 27 3.29 -5.85 7.81
N PRO A 28 3.03 -5.50 9.07
CA PRO A 28 2.95 -6.50 10.15
C PRO A 28 1.69 -7.35 10.01
N CYS A 29 1.86 -8.63 9.68
CA CYS A 29 0.77 -9.61 9.60
C CYS A 29 0.46 -10.28 10.95
N TRP A 30 1.45 -10.41 11.84
CA TRP A 30 1.26 -10.95 13.17
C TRP A 30 0.87 -9.87 14.16
N ASN A 31 -0.11 -10.18 15.01
CA ASN A 31 -0.40 -9.34 16.16
C ASN A 31 0.72 -9.47 17.20
N ARG A 32 0.75 -8.59 18.19
CA ARG A 32 1.85 -8.53 19.17
C ARG A 32 2.08 -9.84 19.92
N SER A 33 1.03 -10.58 20.29
CA SER A 33 1.16 -11.85 20.99
C SER A 33 1.56 -13.03 20.10
N GLY A 34 1.56 -12.86 18.77
CA GLY A 34 1.81 -13.95 17.83
C GLY A 34 0.67 -14.97 17.76
N ARG A 35 -0.54 -14.61 18.21
CA ARG A 35 -1.73 -15.48 18.13
C ARG A 35 -2.48 -15.30 16.81
N TYR A 36 -2.63 -14.07 16.34
CA TYR A 36 -3.44 -13.76 15.16
C TYR A 36 -2.56 -13.37 13.98
N ILE A 37 -2.77 -14.06 12.86
CA ILE A 37 -2.20 -13.70 11.56
C ILE A 37 -3.28 -13.02 10.73
N LEU A 38 -3.07 -11.79 10.31
CA LEU A 38 -3.95 -11.15 9.33
C LEU A 38 -3.85 -11.88 7.99
N ALA A 39 -4.98 -12.12 7.36
CA ALA A 39 -5.06 -12.74 6.05
C ALA A 39 -6.21 -12.14 5.24
N GLN A 40 -6.05 -12.24 3.92
CA GLN A 40 -7.06 -11.92 2.93
C GLN A 40 -7.44 -13.20 2.21
N GLU A 41 -8.74 -13.39 1.97
CA GLU A 41 -9.33 -14.55 1.31
C GLU A 41 -10.01 -14.11 0.01
N SER A 42 -9.62 -14.74 -1.10
CA SER A 42 -10.20 -14.55 -2.43
C SER A 42 -10.91 -15.81 -2.91
N SER A 43 -11.96 -15.63 -3.71
CA SER A 43 -12.67 -16.70 -4.39
C SER A 43 -12.01 -17.21 -5.68
N PHE A 44 -10.96 -16.53 -6.15
CA PHE A 44 -10.22 -16.84 -7.39
C PHE A 44 -8.73 -16.47 -7.24
N ALA A 45 -7.87 -16.94 -8.13
CA ALA A 45 -6.43 -16.62 -8.12
C ALA A 45 -5.77 -16.59 -9.53
N ASP A 46 -6.58 -16.63 -10.59
CA ASP A 46 -6.16 -16.86 -11.98
C ASP A 46 -6.31 -15.61 -12.88
N ARG A 47 -6.68 -14.47 -12.30
CA ARG A 47 -6.86 -13.19 -12.99
C ARG A 47 -6.66 -12.01 -12.05
N ASP A 48 -6.50 -10.81 -12.59
CA ASP A 48 -6.55 -9.58 -11.80
C ASP A 48 -7.97 -9.29 -11.28
N PRO A 49 -8.10 -8.67 -10.09
CA PRO A 49 -9.39 -8.24 -9.58
C PRO A 49 -9.90 -7.01 -10.33
N SER A 50 -11.21 -6.99 -10.57
CA SER A 50 -11.94 -5.80 -10.98
C SER A 50 -12.34 -4.98 -9.75
N GLY A 51 -12.76 -3.73 -9.96
CA GLY A 51 -13.30 -2.88 -8.90
C GLY A 51 -14.61 -3.37 -8.25
N ARG A 52 -15.14 -4.51 -8.69
CA ARG A 52 -16.37 -5.15 -8.19
C ARG A 52 -16.13 -6.48 -7.49
N ASP A 53 -14.90 -7.00 -7.54
CA ASP A 53 -14.55 -8.26 -6.90
C ASP A 53 -14.25 -8.03 -5.42
N PRO A 54 -15.04 -8.59 -4.49
CA PRO A 54 -14.75 -8.45 -3.07
C PRO A 54 -13.56 -9.32 -2.65
N LEU A 55 -12.78 -8.81 -1.71
CA LEU A 55 -11.79 -9.57 -0.97
C LEU A 55 -12.21 -9.61 0.50
N LEU A 56 -12.15 -10.79 1.11
CA LEU A 56 -12.52 -10.96 2.50
C LEU A 56 -11.29 -10.84 3.41
N ILE A 57 -11.34 -9.94 4.37
CA ILE A 57 -10.30 -9.75 5.39
C ILE A 57 -10.69 -10.55 6.62
N GLY A 58 -9.70 -11.20 7.23
CA GLY A 58 -9.87 -11.91 8.49
C GLY A 58 -8.57 -12.13 9.22
N VAL A 59 -8.65 -12.92 10.29
CA VAL A 59 -7.50 -13.37 11.07
C VAL A 59 -7.47 -14.90 11.13
N ILE A 60 -6.28 -15.48 11.10
CA ILE A 60 -6.03 -16.87 11.42
C ILE A 60 -5.68 -16.92 12.91
N ASP A 61 -6.44 -17.67 13.70
CA ASP A 61 -6.17 -17.87 15.13
C ASP A 61 -5.33 -19.14 15.35
N THR A 62 -4.04 -18.96 15.63
CA THR A 62 -3.10 -20.07 15.82
C THR A 62 -3.38 -20.89 17.07
N GLN A 63 -4.14 -20.35 18.02
CA GLN A 63 -4.56 -21.07 19.22
C GLN A 63 -5.91 -21.77 19.05
N GLN A 64 -6.55 -21.64 17.89
CA GLN A 64 -7.80 -22.34 17.54
C GLN A 64 -7.63 -23.12 16.23
N HIS A 65 -6.65 -24.03 16.20
CA HIS A 65 -6.41 -24.92 15.06
C HIS A 65 -6.27 -24.15 13.72
N ASN A 66 -5.59 -23.00 13.73
CA ASN A 66 -5.43 -22.13 12.57
C ASN A 66 -6.76 -21.77 11.89
N LYS A 67 -7.84 -21.60 12.65
CA LYS A 67 -9.15 -21.21 12.13
C LYS A 67 -9.09 -19.80 11.54
N PHE A 68 -9.51 -19.66 10.29
CA PHE A 68 -9.77 -18.36 9.69
C PHE A 68 -11.10 -17.78 10.22
N ILE A 69 -11.03 -16.59 10.78
CA ILE A 69 -12.16 -15.83 11.31
C ILE A 69 -12.39 -14.65 10.36
N PRO A 70 -13.47 -14.68 9.56
CA PRO A 70 -13.79 -13.58 8.64
C PRO A 70 -14.27 -12.35 9.41
N LEU A 71 -13.82 -11.17 8.99
CA LEU A 71 -14.10 -9.91 9.68
C LEU A 71 -14.79 -8.89 8.76
N ALA A 72 -14.23 -8.60 7.60
CA ALA A 72 -14.72 -7.49 6.75
C ALA A 72 -14.46 -7.74 5.25
N PRO A 73 -15.38 -7.39 4.35
CA PRO A 73 -15.06 -7.30 2.93
C PRO A 73 -14.32 -5.98 2.61
N THR A 74 -13.61 -5.97 1.48
CA THR A 74 -13.09 -4.76 0.83
C THR A 74 -13.18 -4.90 -0.69
N LEU A 75 -13.37 -3.78 -1.38
CA LEU A 75 -13.22 -3.70 -2.85
C LEU A 75 -11.90 -3.04 -3.28
N ALA A 76 -11.18 -2.39 -2.36
CA ALA A 76 -9.94 -1.67 -2.65
C ALA A 76 -8.71 -2.59 -2.49
N TRP A 77 -8.46 -3.45 -3.48
CA TRP A 77 -7.35 -4.39 -3.42
C TRP A 77 -6.72 -4.74 -4.77
N ASN A 78 -5.54 -5.34 -4.70
CA ASN A 78 -4.85 -6.03 -5.80
C ASN A 78 -3.98 -7.17 -5.24
N TRP A 79 -3.41 -8.02 -6.11
CA TRP A 79 -2.60 -9.16 -5.67
C TRP A 79 -1.28 -8.80 -4.98
N GLN A 80 -0.65 -7.69 -5.38
CA GLN A 80 0.67 -7.32 -4.88
C GLN A 80 0.61 -6.71 -3.49
N GLN A 81 -0.32 -5.79 -3.29
CA GLN A 81 -0.44 -4.96 -2.11
C GLN A 81 -1.54 -5.45 -1.17
N GLY A 82 -2.49 -6.26 -1.67
CA GLY A 82 -3.77 -6.46 -1.00
C GLY A 82 -4.52 -5.14 -0.88
N CYS A 83 -5.23 -4.99 0.24
CA CYS A 83 -5.81 -3.73 0.70
C CYS A 83 -4.89 -2.96 1.66
N LEU A 84 -3.57 -3.19 1.60
CA LEU A 84 -2.59 -2.66 2.57
C LEU A 84 -2.92 -2.99 4.04
N LEU A 85 -3.46 -4.20 4.22
CA LEU A 85 -3.83 -4.78 5.51
C LEU A 85 -2.64 -4.80 6.49
N ARG A 86 -2.86 -4.37 7.72
CA ARG A 86 -1.82 -4.37 8.75
C ARG A 86 -2.37 -4.30 10.18
N TRP A 87 -1.64 -4.85 11.13
CA TRP A 87 -1.75 -4.42 12.53
C TRP A 87 -1.20 -3.01 12.69
N THR A 88 -1.83 -2.22 13.57
CA THR A 88 -1.33 -0.89 13.93
C THR A 88 -0.22 -1.02 14.97
N SER A 89 0.80 -0.16 14.93
CA SER A 89 1.91 -0.24 15.87
C SER A 89 1.59 0.28 17.28
N HIS A 90 0.57 1.14 17.41
CA HIS A 90 0.18 1.72 18.70
C HIS A 90 -0.80 0.82 19.49
N GLU A 91 -1.61 0.01 18.81
CA GLU A 91 -2.49 -1.01 19.42
C GLU A 91 -2.37 -2.38 18.70
N PRO A 92 -1.16 -2.98 18.69
CA PRO A 92 -0.82 -4.12 17.82
C PRO A 92 -1.45 -5.44 18.24
N GLU A 93 -2.20 -5.47 19.33
CA GLU A 93 -2.86 -6.69 19.81
C GLU A 93 -4.17 -6.97 19.07
N TYR A 94 -4.97 -5.92 18.86
CA TYR A 94 -6.36 -6.03 18.39
C TYR A 94 -6.77 -4.97 17.37
N LEU A 95 -6.00 -3.90 17.16
CA LEU A 95 -6.32 -2.85 16.20
C LEU A 95 -5.56 -3.08 14.89
N PHE A 96 -6.30 -3.37 13.84
CA PHE A 96 -5.78 -3.46 12.47
C PHE A 96 -6.45 -2.42 11.58
N MET A 97 -5.85 -2.17 10.42
CA MET A 97 -6.38 -1.25 9.43
C MET A 97 -6.22 -1.80 8.01
N PHE A 98 -7.09 -1.35 7.11
CA PHE A 98 -7.10 -1.73 5.71
C PHE A 98 -7.78 -0.66 4.88
N ASN A 99 -7.48 -0.62 3.58
CA ASN A 99 -8.19 0.24 2.64
C ASN A 99 -9.46 -0.42 2.12
N ASP A 100 -10.49 0.37 1.90
CA ASP A 100 -11.78 -0.06 1.39
C ASP A 100 -12.31 0.98 0.38
N PHE A 101 -13.39 0.65 -0.32
CA PHE A 101 -14.08 1.54 -1.23
C PHE A 101 -15.54 1.69 -0.79
N ARG A 102 -15.92 2.91 -0.42
CA ARG A 102 -17.25 3.23 0.11
C ARG A 102 -17.74 4.53 -0.50
N GLN A 103 -19.00 4.55 -0.91
CA GLN A 103 -19.67 5.77 -1.41
C GLN A 103 -18.82 6.50 -2.47
N ASP A 104 -18.31 5.75 -3.45
CA ASP A 104 -17.49 6.27 -4.55
C ASP A 104 -16.13 6.88 -4.15
N HIS A 105 -15.63 6.57 -2.94
CA HIS A 105 -14.33 7.01 -2.47
C HIS A 105 -13.52 5.85 -1.86
N TYR A 106 -12.20 5.89 -2.07
CA TYR A 106 -11.29 5.06 -1.29
C TYR A 106 -11.16 5.61 0.12
N VAL A 107 -11.23 4.72 1.11
CA VAL A 107 -11.17 5.03 2.53
C VAL A 107 -10.20 4.09 3.22
N CYS A 108 -9.87 4.38 4.48
CA CYS A 108 -9.16 3.46 5.35
C CYS A 108 -10.00 3.16 6.58
N VAL A 109 -10.24 1.87 6.82
CA VAL A 109 -11.00 1.36 7.95
C VAL A 109 -10.02 0.97 9.03
N GLN A 110 -10.28 1.39 10.26
CA GLN A 110 -9.61 0.91 11.45
C GLN A 110 -10.60 0.06 12.24
N TRP A 111 -10.19 -1.15 12.62
CA TRP A 111 -11.04 -2.11 13.30
C TRP A 111 -10.32 -2.69 14.52
N ASN A 112 -10.92 -2.51 15.70
CA ASN A 112 -10.47 -3.16 16.93
C ASN A 112 -11.25 -4.48 17.13
N MET A 113 -10.64 -5.63 16.84
CA MET A 113 -11.35 -6.92 16.88
C MET A 113 -11.74 -7.37 18.29
N GLY A 114 -11.04 -6.89 19.32
CA GLY A 114 -11.36 -7.22 20.71
C GLY A 114 -12.64 -6.56 21.21
N THR A 115 -12.99 -5.40 20.65
CA THR A 115 -14.18 -4.62 21.04
C THR A 115 -15.26 -4.55 19.96
N GLY A 116 -14.93 -4.90 18.71
CA GLY A 116 -15.80 -4.71 17.55
C GLY A 116 -15.92 -3.25 17.08
N ARG A 117 -15.22 -2.31 17.71
CA ARG A 117 -15.28 -0.89 17.33
C ARG A 117 -14.58 -0.65 15.99
N THR A 118 -15.22 0.15 15.14
CA THR A 118 -14.68 0.57 13.85
C THR A 118 -14.66 2.09 13.74
N SER A 119 -13.68 2.62 13.03
CA SER A 119 -13.62 4.01 12.56
C SER A 119 -13.18 4.02 11.10
N THR A 120 -13.47 5.12 10.39
CA THR A 120 -13.12 5.26 8.97
C THR A 120 -12.49 6.61 8.73
N LEU A 121 -11.31 6.60 8.13
CA LEU A 121 -10.65 7.77 7.59
C LEU A 121 -11.15 7.98 6.15
N PRO A 122 -11.51 9.21 5.75
CA PRO A 122 -12.07 9.46 4.42
C PRO A 122 -11.01 9.49 3.30
N TRP A 123 -9.95 8.70 3.46
CA TRP A 123 -8.86 8.51 2.50
C TRP A 123 -8.18 7.16 2.75
N PRO A 124 -7.65 6.51 1.69
CA PRO A 124 -6.83 5.32 1.86
C PRO A 124 -5.50 5.69 2.50
N VAL A 125 -4.83 4.73 3.13
CA VAL A 125 -3.52 4.90 3.77
C VAL A 125 -2.52 3.97 3.11
N TYR A 126 -1.34 4.48 2.76
CA TYR A 126 -0.24 3.68 2.20
C TYR A 126 0.71 3.16 3.30
N ASP A 127 1.19 4.07 4.15
CA ASP A 127 2.05 3.74 5.28
C ASP A 127 1.80 4.68 6.46
N ILE A 128 2.24 4.26 7.66
CA ILE A 128 2.10 5.01 8.92
C ILE A 128 3.43 5.06 9.67
N THR A 129 3.61 6.07 10.51
CA THR A 129 4.76 6.16 11.42
C THR A 129 4.69 5.12 12.53
N ALA A 130 5.83 4.81 13.15
CA ALA A 130 5.92 3.77 14.19
C ALA A 130 5.04 4.06 15.42
N ASP A 131 4.75 5.32 15.73
CA ASP A 131 3.83 5.73 16.79
C ASP A 131 2.33 5.73 16.35
N GLY A 132 2.06 5.43 15.08
CA GLY A 132 0.72 5.39 14.50
C GLY A 132 0.03 6.76 14.40
N SER A 133 0.73 7.88 14.63
CA SER A 133 0.12 9.21 14.66
C SER A 133 -0.06 9.82 13.27
N ARG A 134 0.82 9.47 12.34
CA ARG A 134 0.86 10.05 10.98
C ARG A 134 0.80 8.97 9.92
N GLY A 135 0.22 9.32 8.79
CA GLY A 135 0.15 8.45 7.61
C GLY A 135 0.54 9.18 6.33
N VAL A 136 0.76 8.43 5.27
CA VAL A 136 0.96 8.95 3.92
C VAL A 136 0.05 8.21 2.94
N THR A 137 -0.43 8.91 1.92
CA THR A 137 -1.22 8.33 0.84
C THR A 137 -0.91 8.99 -0.50
N GLY A 138 -1.47 8.43 -1.56
CA GLY A 138 -1.34 8.91 -2.94
C GLY A 138 -2.45 8.36 -3.83
N ASN A 139 -2.34 8.60 -5.13
CA ASN A 139 -3.37 8.23 -6.10
C ASN A 139 -3.30 6.75 -6.52
N PHE A 140 -4.01 5.88 -5.80
CA PHE A 140 -4.10 4.45 -6.12
C PHE A 140 -4.73 4.16 -7.49
N ALA A 141 -5.63 5.02 -7.99
CA ALA A 141 -6.23 4.87 -9.31
C ALA A 141 -5.21 5.12 -10.42
N ARG A 142 -4.37 6.16 -10.27
CA ARG A 142 -3.24 6.40 -11.18
C ARG A 142 -2.21 5.28 -11.15
N VAL A 143 -1.92 4.71 -9.98
CA VAL A 143 -1.05 3.52 -9.91
C VAL A 143 -1.66 2.37 -10.70
N ASN A 144 -2.99 2.18 -10.65
CA ASN A 144 -3.65 1.12 -11.40
C ASN A 144 -3.57 1.36 -12.91
N ASP A 145 -3.80 2.59 -13.35
CA ASP A 145 -3.72 2.99 -14.75
C ASP A 145 -2.29 2.84 -15.32
N THR A 146 -1.28 3.31 -14.59
CA THR A 146 0.12 3.29 -15.03
C THR A 146 0.82 1.96 -14.80
N ARG A 147 0.33 1.17 -13.84
CA ARG A 147 0.91 -0.11 -13.41
C ARG A 147 -0.20 -1.05 -12.89
N PRO A 148 -1.00 -1.65 -13.79
CA PRO A 148 -2.02 -2.62 -13.42
C PRO A 148 -1.46 -3.71 -12.48
N GLY A 149 -2.26 -4.09 -11.48
CA GLY A 149 -1.87 -5.04 -10.43
C GLY A 149 -1.17 -4.41 -9.20
N TYR A 150 -0.90 -3.10 -9.20
CA TYR A 150 -0.34 -2.38 -8.04
C TYR A 150 -1.23 -1.24 -7.51
N GLY A 151 -2.29 -0.85 -8.22
CA GLY A 151 -3.25 0.16 -7.76
C GLY A 151 -4.61 -0.45 -7.41
N TYR A 152 -5.61 0.40 -7.22
CA TYR A 152 -7.01 -0.03 -6.99
C TYR A 152 -7.87 0.25 -8.21
N ALA A 153 -8.75 -0.70 -8.54
CA ALA A 153 -9.51 -0.71 -9.78
C ALA A 153 -10.97 -0.20 -9.67
N CYS A 154 -11.39 0.32 -8.51
CA CYS A 154 -12.76 0.80 -8.29
C CYS A 154 -13.06 2.12 -9.01
N LEU A 155 -12.03 2.96 -9.23
CA LEU A 155 -12.14 4.27 -9.86
C LEU A 155 -11.12 4.44 -10.98
N PRO A 156 -11.45 5.18 -12.05
CA PRO A 156 -10.46 5.64 -13.03
C PRO A 156 -9.51 6.67 -12.40
N ASP A 157 -8.34 6.87 -13.01
CA ASP A 157 -7.44 7.97 -12.62
C ASP A 157 -8.12 9.32 -12.89
N PRO A 158 -8.38 10.16 -11.86
CA PRO A 158 -8.98 11.48 -12.06
C PRO A 158 -8.11 12.42 -12.92
N PHE A 159 -6.83 12.10 -13.09
CA PHE A 159 -5.87 12.84 -13.92
C PHE A 159 -5.39 12.01 -15.11
N GLY A 160 -6.21 11.08 -15.62
CA GLY A 160 -5.84 10.13 -16.67
C GLY A 160 -5.18 10.76 -17.89
N ASP A 161 -5.73 11.89 -18.35
CA ASP A 161 -5.27 12.62 -19.54
C ASP A 161 -4.05 13.54 -19.28
N GLN A 162 -3.60 13.63 -18.03
CA GLN A 162 -2.46 14.45 -17.63
C GLN A 162 -1.24 13.57 -17.33
N LEU A 163 -0.14 13.84 -18.04
CA LEU A 163 1.11 13.10 -17.86
C LEU A 163 1.79 13.39 -16.52
N ASN A 164 1.76 14.65 -16.09
CA ASN A 164 2.43 15.14 -14.87
C ASN A 164 1.55 16.21 -14.17
N PRO A 165 0.35 15.84 -13.70
CA PRO A 165 -0.57 16.77 -13.06
C PRO A 165 0.05 17.38 -11.80
N ARG A 166 -0.07 18.70 -11.65
CA ARG A 166 0.32 19.38 -10.40
C ARG A 166 -0.53 18.90 -9.23
N ASP A 167 -1.79 18.56 -9.48
CA ASP A 167 -2.76 18.22 -8.43
C ASP A 167 -2.82 16.74 -8.06
N ASP A 168 -2.04 15.88 -8.73
CA ASP A 168 -1.74 14.55 -8.22
C ASP A 168 -0.48 14.59 -7.34
N ARG A 169 -0.67 14.23 -6.06
CA ARG A 169 0.28 14.55 -5.00
C ARG A 169 0.34 13.42 -3.97
N LEU A 170 1.44 13.43 -3.24
CA LEU A 170 1.56 12.75 -1.96
C LEU A 170 0.86 13.60 -0.89
N TYR A 171 0.05 12.94 -0.07
CA TYR A 171 -0.69 13.55 1.03
C TYR A 171 -0.24 12.98 2.36
N GLY A 172 -0.07 13.87 3.33
CA GLY A 172 0.30 13.56 4.70
C GLY A 172 -0.93 13.59 5.54
N LEU A 173 -1.08 12.57 6.38
CA LEU A 173 -2.27 12.31 7.14
C LEU A 173 -1.95 12.50 8.62
N ASP A 174 -2.78 13.26 9.31
CA ASP A 174 -2.88 13.20 10.77
C ASP A 174 -3.98 12.20 11.11
N LEU A 175 -3.58 11.02 11.60
CA LEU A 175 -4.49 9.92 11.86
C LEU A 175 -5.29 10.12 13.15
N ARG A 176 -4.86 11.04 14.03
CA ARG A 176 -5.58 11.37 15.27
C ARG A 176 -6.63 12.44 15.03
N ALA A 177 -6.25 13.49 14.31
CA ALA A 177 -7.16 14.58 13.97
C ALA A 177 -8.11 14.21 12.83
N GLY A 178 -7.80 13.16 12.05
CA GLY A 178 -8.56 12.83 10.85
C GLY A 178 -8.46 13.97 9.84
N THR A 179 -7.26 14.50 9.62
CA THR A 179 -7.00 15.55 8.63
C THR A 179 -5.89 15.12 7.67
N HIS A 180 -5.80 15.78 6.53
CA HIS A 180 -4.70 15.59 5.60
C HIS A 180 -4.15 16.94 5.14
N ARG A 181 -2.90 16.92 4.68
CA ARG A 181 -2.25 18.05 4.02
C ARG A 181 -1.49 17.56 2.80
N LEU A 182 -1.40 18.43 1.82
CA LEU A 182 -0.55 18.26 0.66
C LEU A 182 0.91 18.23 1.10
N ILE A 183 1.71 17.32 0.52
CA ILE A 183 3.13 17.26 0.82
C ILE A 183 4.03 17.45 -0.41
N PHE A 184 3.77 16.75 -1.52
CA PHE A 184 4.70 16.76 -2.66
C PHE A 184 4.02 16.33 -3.97
N SER A 185 4.12 17.12 -5.03
CA SER A 185 3.45 16.82 -6.31
C SER A 185 4.33 16.05 -7.30
N LEU A 186 3.70 15.44 -8.32
CA LEU A 186 4.44 14.89 -9.46
C LEU A 186 5.25 15.95 -10.20
N ALA A 187 4.70 17.17 -10.33
CA ALA A 187 5.41 18.29 -10.92
C ALA A 187 6.67 18.69 -10.13
N ASP A 188 6.57 18.75 -8.79
CA ASP A 188 7.75 19.02 -7.92
C ASP A 188 8.80 17.92 -8.07
N ALA A 189 8.36 16.67 -8.20
CA ALA A 189 9.26 15.56 -8.38
C ALA A 189 10.14 15.77 -9.62
N LEU A 190 9.59 16.18 -10.77
CA LEU A 190 10.33 16.35 -12.02
C LEU A 190 11.63 17.17 -11.85
N GLU A 191 11.64 18.12 -10.91
CA GLU A 191 12.77 19.02 -10.63
C GLU A 191 13.84 18.45 -9.69
N VAL A 192 13.63 17.25 -9.12
CA VAL A 192 14.55 16.64 -8.14
C VAL A 192 15.54 15.64 -8.79
N GLY A 193 16.79 15.60 -8.32
CA GLY A 193 17.79 14.59 -8.73
C GLY A 193 18.72 15.05 -9.85
N LYS A 194 19.43 14.14 -10.51
CA LYS A 194 20.28 14.43 -11.69
C LYS A 194 19.58 14.04 -12.98
N ILE A 195 18.79 12.97 -12.96
CA ILE A 195 18.03 12.53 -14.13
C ILE A 195 16.71 13.30 -14.16
N ARG A 196 16.55 14.18 -15.15
CA ARG A 196 15.26 14.83 -15.43
C ARG A 196 14.39 13.90 -16.27
N PRO A 197 13.21 13.48 -15.78
CA PRO A 197 12.25 12.74 -16.61
C PRO A 197 11.80 13.60 -17.80
N ASP A 198 11.58 12.97 -18.94
CA ASP A 198 10.93 13.63 -20.07
C ASP A 198 9.50 14.04 -19.65
N PRO A 199 9.10 15.31 -19.76
CA PRO A 199 7.73 15.75 -19.46
C PRO A 199 6.64 15.07 -20.30
N GLY A 200 7.01 14.49 -21.45
CA GLY A 200 6.16 13.65 -22.30
C GLY A 200 5.96 12.22 -21.77
N HIS A 201 6.59 11.86 -20.65
CA HIS A 201 6.34 10.60 -19.96
C HIS A 201 5.27 10.75 -18.87
N LYS A 202 4.36 9.77 -18.78
CA LYS A 202 3.39 9.72 -17.69
C LYS A 202 4.11 9.29 -16.42
N ALA A 203 4.07 10.13 -15.38
CA ALA A 203 4.69 9.84 -14.09
C ALA A 203 3.67 9.46 -13.02
N TRP A 204 4.11 8.73 -12.01
CA TRP A 204 3.31 8.38 -10.84
C TRP A 204 4.19 8.13 -9.61
N PHE A 205 3.58 8.23 -8.44
CA PHE A 205 4.19 7.77 -7.19
C PHE A 205 3.74 6.35 -6.88
N ASN A 206 4.65 5.54 -6.36
CA ASN A 206 4.31 4.21 -5.85
C ASN A 206 5.24 3.85 -4.68
N HIS A 207 4.81 2.94 -3.82
CA HIS A 207 5.60 2.44 -2.69
C HIS A 207 6.15 3.55 -1.80
N MET A 208 5.26 4.07 -0.95
CA MET A 208 5.61 5.04 0.09
C MET A 208 5.94 4.33 1.40
N THR A 209 6.97 4.78 2.10
CA THR A 209 7.25 4.28 3.46
C THR A 209 7.92 5.33 4.36
N TYR A 210 7.56 5.33 5.64
CA TYR A 210 8.26 6.15 6.63
C TYR A 210 9.56 5.50 7.08
N ASN A 211 10.56 6.34 7.39
CA ASN A 211 11.74 5.85 8.12
C ASN A 211 11.35 5.51 9.58
N PRO A 212 12.15 4.68 10.29
CA PRO A 212 11.82 4.26 11.66
C PRO A 212 11.56 5.40 12.65
N SER A 213 12.28 6.53 12.52
CA SER A 213 12.07 7.71 13.38
C SER A 213 10.89 8.60 12.95
N GLY A 214 10.23 8.30 11.83
CA GLY A 214 9.08 9.05 11.32
C GLY A 214 9.40 10.50 10.93
N THR A 215 10.66 10.83 10.66
CA THR A 215 11.10 12.19 10.28
C THR A 215 11.20 12.38 8.78
N ARG A 216 11.31 11.28 8.02
CA ARG A 216 11.34 11.26 6.56
C ARG A 216 10.45 10.16 5.99
N MET A 217 10.06 10.34 4.74
CA MET A 217 9.45 9.28 3.94
C MET A 217 10.29 8.99 2.70
N LEU A 218 10.14 7.77 2.19
CA LEU A 218 10.54 7.36 0.85
C LEU A 218 9.30 7.24 -0.02
N ALA A 219 9.46 7.55 -1.30
CA ALA A 219 8.50 7.20 -2.34
C ALA A 219 9.27 6.89 -3.63
N PHE A 220 8.84 5.87 -4.38
CA PHE A 220 9.28 5.77 -5.77
C PHE A 220 8.52 6.78 -6.62
N HIS A 221 9.27 7.61 -7.33
CA HIS A 221 8.78 8.35 -8.47
C HIS A 221 9.13 7.57 -9.74
N ARG A 222 8.11 7.22 -10.52
CA ARG A 222 8.24 6.37 -11.71
C ARG A 222 7.67 7.07 -12.91
N TRP A 223 8.17 6.74 -14.10
CA TRP A 223 7.68 7.31 -15.35
C TRP A 223 7.93 6.40 -16.54
N ALA A 224 7.05 6.46 -17.54
CA ALA A 224 7.12 5.65 -18.76
C ALA A 224 6.74 6.45 -20.02
N PRO A 225 7.32 6.11 -21.19
CA PRO A 225 6.90 6.68 -22.47
C PRO A 225 5.47 6.27 -22.86
N GLY A 226 4.63 7.27 -23.14
CA GLY A 226 3.27 7.09 -23.66
C GLY A 226 2.25 6.56 -22.63
N ALA A 227 0.98 6.88 -22.86
CA ALA A 227 -0.17 6.55 -22.01
C ALA A 227 -0.66 5.09 -22.14
N ALA A 228 0.12 4.20 -22.75
CA ALA A 228 -0.30 2.82 -23.03
C ALA A 228 0.17 1.86 -21.92
N PRO A 229 -0.76 1.23 -21.18
CA PRO A 229 -0.41 0.24 -20.17
C PRO A 229 0.31 -0.97 -20.79
N GLY A 230 1.41 -1.41 -20.16
CA GLY A 230 1.86 -2.79 -20.27
C GLY A 230 2.95 -3.15 -21.29
N GLN A 231 3.52 -2.22 -22.08
CA GLN A 231 4.56 -2.60 -23.08
C GLN A 231 5.90 -1.85 -23.02
N ALA A 232 5.99 -0.68 -22.37
CA ALA A 232 7.28 0.02 -22.22
C ALA A 232 7.83 -0.15 -20.80
N GLY A 233 9.11 -0.54 -20.69
CA GLY A 233 9.79 -0.53 -19.39
C GLY A 233 9.76 0.87 -18.79
N PHE A 234 9.35 1.00 -17.52
CA PHE A 234 9.37 2.27 -16.81
C PHE A 234 10.73 2.52 -16.15
N LYS A 235 11.05 3.80 -15.93
CA LYS A 235 12.19 4.21 -15.11
C LYS A 235 11.71 4.53 -13.69
N SER A 236 12.59 4.32 -12.72
CA SER A 236 12.31 4.67 -11.33
C SER A 236 13.44 5.51 -10.75
N ARG A 237 13.09 6.38 -9.82
CA ARG A 237 14.02 6.93 -8.83
C ARG A 237 13.41 6.83 -7.45
N LEU A 238 14.27 6.63 -6.46
CA LEU A 238 13.90 6.64 -5.07
C LEU A 238 14.07 8.07 -4.53
N LEU A 239 12.95 8.69 -4.15
CA LEU A 239 12.96 10.00 -3.49
C LEU A 239 12.85 9.83 -1.99
N THR A 240 13.55 10.70 -1.25
CA THR A 240 13.35 10.91 0.17
C THR A 240 13.01 12.36 0.44
N LEU A 241 12.08 12.62 1.34
CA LEU A 241 11.62 13.95 1.70
C LEU A 241 11.26 14.01 3.20
N ALA A 242 11.30 15.19 3.78
CA ALA A 242 10.76 15.40 5.12
C ALA A 242 9.23 15.25 5.12
N THR A 243 8.63 15.01 6.30
CA THR A 243 7.18 14.75 6.40
C THR A 243 6.27 15.94 6.07
N ASP A 244 6.85 17.11 5.83
CA ASP A 244 6.17 18.33 5.36
C ASP A 244 6.38 18.58 3.86
N GLY A 245 7.19 17.77 3.16
CA GLY A 245 7.43 17.91 1.72
C GLY A 245 8.76 18.53 1.37
N SER A 246 9.36 19.18 2.36
CA SER A 246 10.61 19.88 2.18
C SER A 246 11.78 18.92 2.01
N ARG A 247 12.90 19.48 1.53
CA ARG A 247 14.20 18.79 1.46
C ARG A 247 14.13 17.48 0.67
N ALA A 248 13.36 17.47 -0.42
CA ALA A 248 13.29 16.34 -1.33
C ALA A 248 14.65 16.09 -2.00
N VAL A 249 15.14 14.85 -1.95
CA VAL A 249 16.41 14.42 -2.54
C VAL A 249 16.21 13.08 -3.24
N ALA A 250 16.83 12.90 -4.40
CA ALA A 250 16.92 11.59 -5.04
C ALA A 250 18.09 10.80 -4.45
N LEU A 251 17.81 9.63 -3.86
CA LEU A 251 18.85 8.75 -3.31
C LEU A 251 19.45 7.85 -4.38
N LEU A 252 18.61 7.35 -5.28
CA LEU A 252 18.98 6.39 -6.31
C LEU A 252 18.17 6.70 -7.58
N GLU A 253 18.83 6.67 -8.74
CA GLU A 253 18.24 7.02 -10.03
C GLU A 253 18.53 5.95 -11.09
N GLY A 254 17.61 5.74 -12.03
CA GLY A 254 17.81 4.83 -13.17
C GLY A 254 17.62 3.34 -12.84
N MET A 255 17.02 3.01 -11.69
CA MET A 255 16.83 1.62 -11.27
C MET A 255 15.53 1.00 -11.78
N ARG A 256 15.51 -0.35 -11.76
CA ARG A 256 14.30 -1.17 -11.92
C ARG A 256 14.18 -2.06 -10.66
N GLY A 257 13.33 -1.69 -9.70
CA GLY A 257 13.18 -2.47 -8.46
C GLY A 257 12.42 -1.73 -7.35
N ASN A 258 12.17 -2.42 -6.23
CA ASN A 258 11.63 -1.85 -5.00
C ASN A 258 12.73 -1.82 -3.92
N LEU A 259 12.72 -0.82 -3.04
CA LEU A 259 13.63 -0.62 -1.91
C LEU A 259 12.81 -0.10 -0.73
N ARG A 260 13.18 -0.56 0.48
CA ARG A 260 12.68 -0.06 1.76
C ARG A 260 13.86 0.40 2.62
N TRP A 261 13.58 1.13 3.70
CA TRP A 261 14.56 1.40 4.75
C TRP A 261 15.09 0.11 5.38
#